data_AF-A0A9D2C9I4-F1
#
_entry.id   AF-A0A9D2C9I4-F1
#
_cell.length_a   1.000
_cell.length_b   1.000
_cell.length_c   1.000
_cell.angle_alpha   90.00
_cell.angle_beta   90.00
_cell.angle_gamma   90.00
#
_symmetry.space_group_name_H-M   'P 1'
#
loop_
_entity.id
_entity.type
_entity.pdbx_description
1 polymer ?
#
loop_
_entity_poly.entity_id
_entity_poly.type
_entity_poly.pdbx_seq_one_letter_code
_entity_poly.pdbx_strand_id
1 'polypeptide(L)'
;MLQELSDPHPGLHPALIPGIGVDETGYRFKPSKIVFAVCAVFIVGFLTWGFGFREHFAEPAAGMQSWIIANLGWLLSSVVVLVFIFMVWVAFSRRGGIRLGRDDEKPEFSTVSWIAMLASMAQIMFHWGPLPWAIYGLIGASLAYSTYRRGRPGLISAILDPIFNQRTKGIIGPLVDVLSVLVTIFGVATSLGVGALQIMRGVELVSGWSPRGQWSLDRGRRIPHRGLHHLRCVGR
;
A
#
# COMPACT_ATOMS: atom_id res chain seq x y z
N MET A 1 -5.38 38.20 21.29
CA MET A 1 -4.12 37.45 21.42
C MET A 1 -3.94 36.37 20.34
N LEU A 2 -4.97 35.56 19.98
CA LEU A 2 -4.86 34.56 18.90
C LEU A 2 -5.01 35.12 17.47
N GLN A 3 -5.51 36.35 17.31
CA GLN A 3 -5.74 36.98 16.00
C GLN A 3 -4.49 37.69 15.45
N GLU A 4 -3.59 38.10 16.33
CA GLU A 4 -2.38 38.88 16.01
C GLU A 4 -1.23 37.98 15.51
N LEU A 5 -1.30 36.67 15.78
CA LEU A 5 -0.37 35.65 15.27
C LEU A 5 -0.82 35.03 13.94
N SER A 6 -1.98 35.44 13.41
CA SER A 6 -2.52 34.94 12.14
C SER A 6 -2.11 35.79 10.93
N ASP A 7 -1.35 36.87 11.14
CA ASP A 7 -0.86 37.70 10.05
C ASP A 7 0.29 36.97 9.32
N PRO A 8 0.23 36.85 7.98
CA PRO A 8 1.25 36.16 7.21
C PRO A 8 2.53 37.00 7.23
N HIS A 9 3.44 36.67 8.15
CA HIS A 9 4.77 37.29 8.20
C HIS A 9 5.48 37.07 6.84
N PRO A 10 5.88 38.13 6.11
CA PRO A 10 6.51 37.99 4.82
C PRO A 10 7.91 37.41 5.01
N GLY A 11 8.01 36.08 4.86
CA GLY A 11 9.26 35.33 5.01
C GLY A 11 9.15 34.03 5.81
N LEU A 12 8.07 33.81 6.58
CA LEU A 12 7.82 32.53 7.26
C LEU A 12 6.82 31.68 6.47
N HIS A 13 7.20 30.43 6.20
CA HIS A 13 6.30 29.45 5.61
C HIS A 13 5.13 29.20 6.59
N PRO A 14 3.85 29.28 6.18
CA PRO A 14 2.65 29.20 7.04
C PRO A 14 2.48 27.92 7.89
N ALA A 15 3.45 26.99 7.87
CA ALA A 15 3.44 25.71 8.58
C ALA A 15 4.32 25.70 9.85
N LEU A 16 4.98 26.81 10.18
CA LEU A 16 5.93 26.93 11.29
C LEU A 16 5.39 27.87 12.38
N ILE A 17 4.15 27.67 12.83
CA ILE A 17 3.73 28.22 14.12
C ILE A 17 4.15 27.18 15.17
N PRO A 18 5.18 27.45 15.99
CA PRO A 18 5.57 26.52 17.04
C PRO A 18 4.40 26.34 18.00
N GLY A 19 3.92 25.10 18.15
CA GLY A 19 2.83 24.78 19.07
C GLY A 19 1.43 24.72 18.47
N ILE A 20 1.26 24.57 17.15
CA ILE A 20 -0.03 24.23 16.50
C ILE A 20 0.17 22.99 15.61
N GLY A 21 -0.72 22.00 15.71
CA GLY A 21 -0.69 20.73 14.99
C GLY A 21 -1.20 20.93 13.56
N VAL A 22 -0.82 20.07 12.61
CA VAL A 22 -1.27 20.21 11.22
C VAL A 22 -2.80 20.18 11.10
N ASP A 23 -3.46 19.43 11.97
CA ASP A 23 -4.90 19.34 12.14
C ASP A 23 -5.52 20.62 12.73
N GLU A 24 -4.80 21.33 13.58
CA GLU A 24 -5.23 22.60 14.19
C GLU A 24 -4.96 23.83 13.29
N THR A 25 -4.08 23.72 12.28
CA THR A 25 -3.81 24.83 11.34
C THR A 25 -5.02 25.19 10.46
N GLY A 26 -6.11 24.41 10.48
CA GLY A 26 -7.33 24.68 9.72
C GLY A 26 -7.17 24.65 8.20
N TYR A 27 -5.97 24.36 7.70
CA TYR A 27 -5.65 24.39 6.29
C TYR A 27 -6.13 23.10 5.61
N ARG A 28 -7.23 23.18 4.87
CA ARG A 28 -7.70 22.07 4.03
C ARG A 28 -6.81 21.95 2.79
N PHE A 29 -5.94 20.95 2.79
CA PHE A 29 -5.21 20.54 1.57
C PHE A 29 -6.23 20.05 0.52
N LYS A 30 -6.34 20.79 -0.58
CA LYS A 30 -7.20 20.39 -1.70
C LYS A 30 -6.48 19.31 -2.52
N PRO A 31 -7.17 18.23 -2.95
CA PRO A 31 -6.60 17.28 -3.89
C PRO A 31 -6.13 17.99 -5.16
N SER A 32 -4.95 17.64 -5.64
CA SER A 32 -4.45 18.17 -6.90
C SER A 32 -5.26 17.58 -8.06
N LYS A 33 -6.01 18.44 -8.75
CA LYS A 33 -6.89 18.03 -9.86
C LYS A 33 -6.12 17.32 -10.97
N ILE A 34 -4.86 17.71 -11.20
CA ILE A 34 -3.97 17.10 -12.20
C ILE A 34 -3.65 15.65 -11.82
N VAL A 35 -3.19 15.39 -10.59
CA VAL A 35 -2.88 14.03 -10.13
C VAL A 35 -4.14 13.16 -10.20
N PHE A 36 -5.27 13.69 -9.73
CA PHE A 36 -6.54 12.98 -9.80
C PHE A 36 -6.95 12.63 -11.24
N ALA A 37 -6.89 13.59 -12.17
CA ALA A 37 -7.25 13.37 -13.57
C ALA A 37 -6.31 12.38 -14.26
N VAL A 38 -4.99 12.51 -14.04
CA VAL A 38 -3.99 11.59 -14.63
C VAL A 38 -4.21 10.17 -14.12
N CYS A 39 -4.39 9.98 -12.81
CA CYS A 39 -4.68 8.66 -12.25
C CYS A 39 -6.00 8.10 -12.78
N ALA A 40 -7.07 8.91 -12.87
CA ALA A 40 -8.36 8.46 -13.39
C ALA A 40 -8.28 8.01 -14.84
N VAL A 41 -7.62 8.79 -15.70
CA VAL A 41 -7.40 8.43 -17.12
C VAL A 41 -6.58 7.15 -17.23
N PHE A 42 -5.52 7.01 -16.43
CA PHE A 42 -4.69 5.80 -16.43
C PHE A 42 -5.49 4.57 -16.00
N ILE A 43 -6.29 4.67 -14.93
CA ILE A 43 -7.11 3.56 -14.44
C ILE A 43 -8.13 3.14 -15.51
N VAL A 44 -8.85 4.10 -16.09
CA VAL A 44 -9.83 3.80 -17.14
C VAL A 44 -9.14 3.16 -18.34
N GLY A 45 -8.02 3.71 -18.81
CA GLY A 45 -7.25 3.13 -19.91
C GLY A 45 -6.75 1.71 -19.61
N PHE A 46 -6.23 1.48 -18.41
CA PHE A 46 -5.77 0.15 -17.98
C PHE A 46 -6.93 -0.84 -17.90
N LEU A 47 -8.10 -0.45 -17.39
CA LEU A 47 -9.29 -1.30 -17.36
C LEU A 47 -9.80 -1.60 -18.77
N THR A 48 -9.89 -0.59 -19.65
CA THR A 48 -10.32 -0.77 -21.04
C THR A 48 -9.40 -1.75 -21.77
N TRP A 49 -8.08 -1.58 -21.62
CA TRP A 49 -7.10 -2.52 -22.17
C TRP A 49 -7.28 -3.92 -21.57
N GLY A 50 -7.45 -4.00 -20.24
CA GLY A 50 -7.75 -5.21 -19.46
C GLY A 50 -8.90 -6.03 -20.00
N PHE A 51 -10.02 -5.37 -20.31
CA PHE A 51 -11.21 -6.03 -20.83
C PHE A 51 -11.09 -6.39 -22.31
N GLY A 52 -10.36 -5.59 -23.10
CA GLY A 52 -10.25 -5.76 -24.56
C GLY A 52 -9.30 -6.86 -25.01
N PHE A 53 -8.23 -7.16 -24.26
CA PHE A 53 -7.13 -8.03 -24.73
C PHE A 53 -6.72 -9.12 -23.72
N ARG A 54 -7.68 -9.91 -23.24
CA ARG A 54 -7.48 -10.90 -22.15
C ARG A 54 -6.32 -11.90 -22.38
N GLU A 55 -6.02 -12.22 -23.63
CA GLU A 55 -4.97 -13.17 -24.03
C GLU A 55 -3.54 -12.59 -23.97
N HIS A 56 -3.38 -11.28 -23.96
CA HIS A 56 -2.06 -10.61 -23.95
C HIS A 56 -1.55 -10.25 -22.54
N PHE A 57 -2.27 -10.61 -21.47
CA PHE A 57 -1.89 -10.22 -20.11
C PHE A 57 -0.94 -11.20 -19.42
N ALA A 58 -1.22 -12.50 -19.52
CA ALA A 58 -0.55 -13.49 -18.67
C ALA A 58 0.91 -13.75 -19.08
N GLU A 59 1.17 -13.94 -20.37
CA GLU A 59 2.52 -14.28 -20.84
C GLU A 59 3.52 -13.13 -20.68
N PRO A 60 3.21 -11.88 -21.07
CA PRO A 60 4.16 -10.77 -20.89
C PRO A 60 4.39 -10.45 -19.42
N ALA A 61 3.37 -10.56 -18.56
CA ALA A 61 3.52 -10.34 -17.13
C ALA A 61 4.44 -11.39 -16.48
N ALA A 62 4.25 -12.68 -16.81
CA ALA A 62 5.12 -13.76 -16.33
C ALA A 62 6.56 -13.60 -16.83
N GLY A 63 6.75 -13.23 -18.10
CA GLY A 63 8.06 -12.95 -18.68
C GLY A 63 8.76 -11.78 -17.98
N MET A 64 8.05 -10.68 -17.76
CA MET A 64 8.59 -9.51 -17.05
C MET A 64 8.92 -9.82 -15.59
N GLN A 65 8.06 -10.56 -14.88
CA GLN A 65 8.33 -11.00 -13.51
C GLN A 65 9.58 -11.89 -13.45
N SER A 66 9.71 -12.86 -14.35
CA SER A 66 10.87 -13.75 -14.41
C SER A 66 12.16 -12.97 -14.67
N TRP A 67 12.14 -12.03 -15.62
CA TRP A 67 13.29 -11.18 -15.93
C TRP A 67 13.68 -10.29 -14.74
N ILE A 68 12.71 -9.70 -14.05
CA ILE A 68 12.96 -8.86 -12.85
C ILE A 68 13.61 -9.71 -11.76
N ILE A 69 13.11 -10.92 -11.49
CA ILE A 69 13.68 -11.79 -10.45
C ILE A 69 15.10 -12.22 -10.84
N ALA A 70 15.34 -12.59 -12.10
CA ALA A 70 16.64 -13.04 -12.57
C ALA A 70 17.71 -11.93 -12.54
N ASN A 71 17.36 -10.69 -12.90
CA ASN A 71 18.33 -9.60 -13.06
C ASN A 71 18.37 -8.62 -11.88
N LEU A 72 17.20 -8.33 -11.29
CA LEU A 72 17.05 -7.35 -10.20
C LEU A 72 16.78 -8.01 -8.84
N GLY A 73 16.66 -9.34 -8.77
CA GLY A 73 16.40 -10.06 -7.51
C GLY A 73 17.43 -9.74 -6.42
N TRP A 74 18.72 -9.70 -6.78
CA TRP A 74 19.79 -9.32 -5.85
C TRP A 74 19.58 -7.90 -5.31
N LEU A 75 19.27 -6.93 -6.18
CA LEU A 75 19.10 -5.53 -5.81
C LEU A 75 17.88 -5.35 -4.91
N LEU A 76 16.75 -5.98 -5.26
CA LEU A 76 15.54 -5.93 -4.45
C LEU A 76 15.79 -6.51 -3.05
N SER A 77 16.43 -7.67 -2.95
CA SER A 77 16.76 -8.29 -1.65
C SER A 77 17.75 -7.45 -0.85
N SER A 78 18.82 -6.93 -1.47
CA SER A 78 19.81 -6.10 -0.80
C SER A 78 19.20 -4.80 -0.27
N VAL A 79 18.30 -4.16 -1.01
CA VAL A 79 17.61 -2.95 -0.56
C VAL A 79 16.73 -3.23 0.67
N VAL A 80 15.97 -4.33 0.68
CA VAL A 80 15.17 -4.69 1.86
C VAL A 80 16.04 -4.93 3.09
N VAL A 81 17.16 -5.65 2.94
CA VAL A 81 18.11 -5.90 4.03
C VAL A 81 18.75 -4.59 4.51
N LEU A 82 19.13 -3.70 3.60
CA LEU A 82 19.68 -2.39 3.93
C LEU A 82 18.68 -1.52 4.70
N VAL A 83 17.41 -1.49 4.27
CA VAL A 83 16.34 -0.75 4.97
C VAL A 83 16.12 -1.32 6.37
N PHE A 84 16.15 -2.64 6.53
CA PHE A 84 16.04 -3.27 7.84
C PHE A 84 17.20 -2.89 8.76
N ILE A 85 18.45 -2.99 8.29
CA ILE A 85 19.63 -2.56 9.05
C ILE A 85 19.54 -1.08 9.41
N PHE A 86 19.11 -0.24 8.47
CA PHE A 86 18.88 1.18 8.70
C PHE A 86 17.82 1.43 9.79
N MET A 87 16.70 0.70 9.77
CA MET A 87 15.66 0.82 10.80
C MET A 87 16.15 0.38 12.17
N VAL A 88 16.88 -0.73 12.26
CA VAL A 88 17.52 -1.18 13.51
C VAL A 88 18.49 -0.11 14.01
N TRP A 89 19.32 0.44 13.13
CA TRP A 89 20.24 1.51 13.48
C TRP A 89 19.51 2.77 13.95
N VAL A 90 18.44 3.20 13.30
CA VAL A 90 17.63 4.36 13.74
C VAL A 90 17.05 4.09 15.14
N ALA A 91 16.53 2.90 15.39
CA ALA A 91 15.93 2.52 16.67
C ALA A 91 16.91 2.59 17.84
N PHE A 92 18.16 2.13 17.66
CA PHE A 92 19.22 2.23 18.68
C PHE A 92 19.95 3.57 18.68
N SER A 93 19.80 4.39 17.64
CA SER A 93 20.44 5.69 17.57
C SER A 93 19.75 6.73 18.48
N ARG A 94 20.50 7.79 18.81
CA ARG A 94 20.00 8.96 19.55
C ARG A 94 18.79 9.65 18.89
N ARG A 95 18.52 9.40 17.61
CA ARG A 95 17.38 9.95 16.87
C ARG A 95 16.07 9.19 17.07
N GLY A 96 16.12 7.96 17.60
CA GLY A 96 14.93 7.16 17.88
C GLY A 96 14.06 7.70 19.02
N GLY A 97 14.63 8.53 19.91
CA GLY A 97 13.91 9.14 21.03
C GLY A 97 13.13 10.42 20.70
N ILE A 98 13.08 10.82 19.43
CA ILE A 98 12.38 12.05 19.01
C ILE A 98 10.86 11.80 19.04
N ARG A 99 10.12 12.62 19.78
CA ARG A 99 8.65 12.57 19.79
C ARG A 99 8.07 13.00 18.44
N LEU A 100 7.18 12.17 17.90
CA LEU A 100 6.44 12.42 16.66
C LEU A 100 5.22 13.28 16.98
N GLY A 101 5.41 14.59 17.05
CA GLY A 101 4.41 15.55 17.50
C GLY A 101 5.08 16.71 18.24
N ARG A 102 4.31 17.47 19.02
CA ARG A 102 4.88 18.48 19.93
C ARG A 102 5.59 17.80 21.10
N ASP A 103 6.55 18.50 21.69
CA ASP A 103 7.35 17.93 22.78
C ASP A 103 6.49 17.68 24.04
N ASP A 104 5.40 18.41 24.21
CA ASP A 104 4.43 18.34 25.33
C ASP A 104 3.17 17.50 25.02
N GLU A 105 3.07 16.93 23.82
CA GLU A 105 1.91 16.16 23.37
C GLU A 105 1.87 14.76 24.00
N LYS A 106 0.69 14.36 24.49
CA LYS A 106 0.46 13.03 25.07
C LYS A 106 0.05 12.04 23.97
N PRO A 107 0.32 10.73 24.13
CA PRO A 107 -0.13 9.73 23.16
C PRO A 107 -1.64 9.78 22.94
N GLU A 108 -2.05 9.74 21.68
CA GLU A 108 -3.47 9.76 21.27
C GLU A 108 -4.21 8.47 21.69
N PHE A 109 -3.50 7.34 21.72
CA PHE A 109 -4.06 6.04 22.07
C PHE A 109 -3.86 5.69 23.54
N SER A 110 -4.87 5.06 24.14
CA SER A 110 -4.79 4.55 25.51
C SER A 110 -3.79 3.41 25.64
N THR A 111 -3.25 3.20 26.85
CA THR A 111 -2.27 2.14 27.12
C THR A 111 -2.77 0.74 26.73
N VAL A 112 -4.08 0.48 26.91
CA VAL A 112 -4.69 -0.80 26.52
C VAL A 112 -4.68 -0.98 25.00
N SER A 113 -5.05 0.07 24.25
CA SER A 113 -5.00 0.06 22.79
C SER A 113 -3.56 -0.12 22.29
N TRP A 114 -2.59 0.55 22.92
CA TRP A 114 -1.18 0.40 22.60
C TRP A 114 -0.66 -1.03 22.81
N ILE A 115 -0.99 -1.68 23.94
CA ILE A 115 -0.62 -3.07 24.18
C ILE A 115 -1.27 -4.01 23.15
N ALA A 116 -2.55 -3.77 22.81
CA ALA A 116 -3.24 -4.56 21.79
C ALA A 116 -2.56 -4.45 20.42
N MET A 117 -2.15 -3.24 20.02
CA MET A 117 -1.40 -3.02 18.79
C MET A 117 -0.06 -3.76 18.78
N LEU A 118 0.68 -3.74 19.90
CA LEU A 118 1.93 -4.49 20.03
C LEU A 118 1.71 -6.01 19.93
N ALA A 119 0.66 -6.54 20.57
CA ALA A 119 0.32 -7.95 20.49
C ALA A 119 -0.03 -8.38 19.05
N SER A 120 -0.81 -7.58 18.34
CA SER A 120 -1.11 -7.81 16.92
C SER A 120 0.15 -7.78 16.07
N MET A 121 1.04 -6.80 16.29
CA MET A 121 2.30 -6.70 15.56
C MET A 121 3.21 -7.93 15.82
N ALA A 122 3.31 -8.38 17.06
CA ALA A 122 4.09 -9.55 17.43
C ALA A 122 3.60 -10.83 16.72
N GLN A 123 2.28 -11.04 16.65
CA GLN A 123 1.71 -12.17 15.92
C GLN A 123 2.06 -12.15 14.44
N ILE A 124 1.95 -10.99 13.80
CA ILE A 124 2.21 -10.86 12.36
C ILE A 124 3.70 -11.05 12.06
N MET A 125 4.58 -10.53 12.90
CA MET A 125 6.04 -10.73 12.79
C MET A 125 6.44 -12.20 12.93
N PHE A 126 5.75 -12.98 13.77
CA PHE A 126 6.01 -14.41 13.91
C PHE A 126 5.76 -15.20 12.62
N HIS A 127 4.75 -14.80 11.84
CA HIS A 127 4.35 -15.52 10.61
C HIS A 127 5.15 -15.11 9.36
N TRP A 128 5.53 -13.82 9.25
CA TRP A 128 6.12 -13.26 8.02
C TRP A 128 7.53 -12.67 8.21
N GLY A 129 8.09 -12.79 9.42
CA GLY A 129 9.38 -12.18 9.78
C GLY A 129 9.32 -10.65 9.84
N PRO A 130 10.42 -9.98 10.25
CA PRO A 130 10.44 -8.53 10.47
C PRO A 130 10.77 -7.70 9.23
N LEU A 131 11.32 -8.33 8.17
CA LEU A 131 11.91 -7.63 7.02
C LEU A 131 10.91 -6.77 6.24
N PRO A 132 9.71 -7.25 5.83
CA PRO A 132 8.75 -6.43 5.10
C PRO A 132 8.22 -5.26 5.94
N TRP A 133 8.03 -5.49 7.24
CA TRP A 133 7.51 -4.49 8.17
C TRP A 133 8.47 -3.32 8.38
N ALA A 134 9.78 -3.53 8.25
CA ALA A 134 10.75 -2.44 8.33
C ALA A 134 10.57 -1.40 7.22
N ILE A 135 10.12 -1.81 6.03
CA ILE A 135 9.83 -0.87 4.93
C ILE A 135 8.62 -0.01 5.30
N TYR A 136 7.56 -0.64 5.83
CA TYR A 136 6.38 0.10 6.31
C TYR A 136 6.70 1.02 7.48
N GLY A 137 7.55 0.57 8.40
CA GLY A 137 8.07 1.38 9.50
C GLY A 137 8.86 2.59 9.01
N LEU A 138 9.73 2.42 8.02
CA LEU A 138 10.50 3.52 7.41
C LEU A 138 9.57 4.56 6.77
N ILE A 139 8.63 4.13 5.94
CA ILE A 139 7.70 5.05 5.24
C ILE A 139 6.79 5.73 6.27
N GLY A 140 6.23 4.97 7.22
CA GLY A 140 5.36 5.49 8.27
C GLY A 140 6.07 6.49 9.18
N ALA A 141 7.28 6.19 9.64
CA ALA A 141 8.08 7.10 10.45
C ALA A 141 8.46 8.38 9.68
N SER A 142 8.80 8.25 8.40
CA SER A 142 9.12 9.39 7.54
C SER A 142 7.91 10.31 7.34
N LEU A 143 6.73 9.73 7.06
CA LEU A 143 5.48 10.46 6.89
C LEU A 143 5.03 11.12 8.21
N ALA A 144 5.13 10.39 9.33
CA ALA A 144 4.80 10.89 10.66
C ALA A 144 5.70 12.07 11.06
N TYR A 145 7.01 11.97 10.82
CA TYR A 145 7.94 13.07 11.07
C TYR A 145 7.64 14.29 10.18
N SER A 146 7.35 14.06 8.89
CA SER A 146 7.03 15.13 7.95
C SER A 146 5.74 15.88 8.34
N THR A 147 4.70 15.13 8.71
CA THR A 147 3.37 15.68 8.99
C THR A 147 3.29 16.28 10.39
N TYR A 148 3.65 15.51 11.42
CA TYR A 148 3.47 15.92 12.82
C TYR A 148 4.60 16.79 13.36
N ARG A 149 5.86 16.55 12.94
CA ARG A 149 7.01 17.34 13.45
C ARG A 149 7.37 18.53 12.56
N ARG A 150 7.13 18.44 11.25
CA ARG A 150 7.48 19.50 10.28
C ARG A 150 6.28 20.23 9.68
N GLY A 151 5.06 19.84 10.05
CA GLY A 151 3.84 20.52 9.62
C GLY A 151 3.57 20.47 8.11
N ARG A 152 4.14 19.49 7.40
CA ARG A 152 4.00 19.37 5.94
C ARG A 152 2.71 18.61 5.58
N PRO A 153 2.21 18.76 4.34
CA PRO A 153 1.12 17.91 3.86
C PRO A 153 1.50 16.42 3.97
N GLY A 154 0.53 15.57 4.28
CA GLY A 154 0.70 14.09 4.32
C GLY A 154 0.86 13.44 2.94
N LEU A 155 1.57 14.09 2.02
CA LEU A 155 1.85 13.63 0.67
C LEU A 155 3.22 12.93 0.63
N ILE A 156 3.36 11.94 -0.24
CA ILE A 156 4.64 11.26 -0.44
C ILE A 156 5.67 12.22 -1.05
N SER A 157 5.23 13.11 -1.95
CA SER A 157 6.07 14.17 -2.50
C SER A 157 6.70 15.08 -1.42
N ALA A 158 5.98 15.36 -0.34
CA ALA A 158 6.45 16.24 0.75
C ALA A 158 7.59 15.64 1.58
N ILE A 159 7.70 14.30 1.60
CA ILE A 159 8.84 13.59 2.24
C ILE A 159 10.12 13.86 1.44
N LEU A 160 10.01 14.04 0.12
CA LEU A 160 11.13 14.23 -0.80
C LEU A 160 11.58 15.70 -0.92
N ASP A 161 10.80 16.66 -0.43
CA ASP A 161 11.14 18.09 -0.39
C ASP A 161 12.58 18.42 0.08
N PRO A 162 13.11 17.84 1.18
CA PRO A 162 14.43 18.18 1.68
C PRO A 162 15.56 17.59 0.84
N ILE A 163 15.28 16.53 0.06
CA ILE A 163 16.27 15.87 -0.81
C ILE A 163 16.39 16.63 -2.14
N PHE A 164 15.27 17.10 -2.69
CA PHE A 164 15.21 17.75 -4.01
C PHE A 164 15.28 19.27 -3.96
N ASN A 165 15.65 19.86 -2.82
CA ASN A 165 15.85 21.31 -2.66
C ASN A 165 14.68 22.14 -3.24
N GLN A 166 13.46 21.86 -2.79
CA GLN A 166 12.19 22.49 -3.22
C GLN A 166 11.74 22.24 -4.67
N ARG A 167 12.45 21.43 -5.49
CA ARG A 167 12.01 21.09 -6.86
C ARG A 167 10.74 20.24 -6.93
N THR A 168 10.34 19.66 -5.82
CA THR A 168 9.06 18.95 -5.62
C THR A 168 7.84 19.85 -5.77
N LYS A 169 7.97 21.18 -5.58
CA LYS A 169 6.89 22.13 -5.88
C LYS A 169 6.61 22.30 -7.39
N GLY A 170 7.53 21.81 -8.24
CA GLY A 170 7.38 21.76 -9.69
C GLY A 170 6.76 20.45 -10.18
N ILE A 171 7.24 19.93 -11.31
CA ILE A 171 6.67 18.73 -11.98
C ILE A 171 6.95 17.43 -11.18
N ILE A 172 8.03 17.41 -10.39
CA ILE A 172 8.48 16.21 -9.67
C ILE A 172 7.47 15.79 -8.59
N GLY A 173 6.84 16.73 -7.89
CA GLY A 173 5.87 16.41 -6.83
C GLY A 173 4.64 15.67 -7.34
N PRO A 174 3.89 16.23 -8.31
CA PRO A 174 2.75 15.56 -8.91
C PRO A 174 3.09 14.20 -9.52
N LEU A 175 4.28 14.04 -10.12
CA LEU A 175 4.72 12.75 -10.67
C LEU A 175 4.89 11.70 -9.58
N VAL A 176 5.54 12.04 -8.46
CA VAL A 176 5.72 11.14 -7.32
C VAL A 176 4.37 10.77 -6.71
N ASP A 177 3.46 11.74 -6.56
CA ASP A 177 2.13 11.49 -6.01
C ASP A 177 1.28 10.60 -6.94
N VAL A 178 1.37 10.77 -8.26
CA VAL A 178 0.74 9.86 -9.24
C VAL A 178 1.31 8.44 -9.09
N LEU A 179 2.63 8.28 -9.09
CA LEU A 179 3.26 6.97 -8.93
C LEU A 179 2.85 6.30 -7.62
N SER A 180 2.78 7.06 -6.52
CA SER A 180 2.32 6.55 -5.23
C SER A 180 0.89 6.01 -5.31
N VAL A 181 -0.03 6.77 -5.92
CA VAL A 181 -1.43 6.34 -6.08
C VAL A 181 -1.53 5.08 -6.93
N LEU A 182 -0.79 5.01 -8.04
CA LEU A 182 -0.77 3.84 -8.91
C LEU A 182 -0.25 2.59 -8.16
N VAL A 183 0.87 2.70 -7.44
CA VAL A 183 1.43 1.60 -6.65
C VAL A 183 0.41 1.08 -5.63
N THR A 184 -0.28 1.98 -4.91
CA THR A 184 -1.32 1.60 -3.95
C THR A 184 -2.47 0.86 -4.62
N ILE A 185 -2.98 1.36 -5.76
CA ILE A 185 -4.13 0.74 -6.43
C ILE A 185 -3.77 -0.64 -6.99
N PHE A 186 -2.60 -0.80 -7.61
CA PHE A 186 -2.15 -2.12 -8.10
C PHE A 186 -1.94 -3.12 -6.95
N GLY A 187 -1.40 -2.67 -5.81
CA GLY A 187 -1.27 -3.49 -4.62
C GLY A 187 -2.62 -3.93 -4.06
N VAL A 188 -3.56 -3.00 -3.93
CA VAL A 188 -4.94 -3.26 -3.46
C VAL A 188 -5.66 -4.21 -4.42
N ALA A 189 -5.57 -3.98 -5.74
CA ALA A 189 -6.19 -4.84 -6.75
C ALA A 189 -5.66 -6.27 -6.68
N THR A 190 -4.36 -6.45 -6.48
CA THR A 190 -3.75 -7.79 -6.32
C THR A 190 -4.28 -8.50 -5.06
N SER A 191 -4.31 -7.81 -3.92
CA SER A 191 -4.81 -8.37 -2.66
C SER A 191 -6.30 -8.72 -2.76
N LEU A 192 -7.12 -7.82 -3.32
CA LEU A 192 -8.54 -8.07 -3.56
C LEU A 192 -8.77 -9.22 -4.53
N GLY A 193 -7.94 -9.36 -5.58
CA GLY A 193 -8.02 -10.47 -6.52
C GLY A 193 -7.77 -11.82 -5.85
N VAL A 194 -6.72 -11.94 -5.04
CA VAL A 194 -6.44 -13.15 -4.25
C VAL A 194 -7.58 -13.44 -3.26
N GLY A 195 -8.11 -12.40 -2.59
CA GLY A 195 -9.24 -12.54 -1.66
C GLY A 195 -10.52 -13.02 -2.34
N ALA A 196 -10.86 -12.48 -3.51
CA ALA A 196 -12.03 -12.91 -4.28
C ALA A 196 -11.94 -14.38 -4.68
N LEU A 197 -10.74 -14.85 -5.11
CA LEU A 197 -10.51 -16.26 -5.43
C LEU A 197 -10.74 -17.18 -4.22
N GLN A 198 -10.30 -16.75 -3.02
CA GLN A 198 -10.50 -17.51 -1.78
C GLN A 198 -11.97 -17.58 -1.38
N ILE A 199 -12.71 -16.46 -1.47
CA ILE A 199 -14.15 -16.41 -1.17
C ILE A 199 -14.92 -17.30 -2.14
N MET A 200 -14.64 -17.21 -3.44
CA MET A 200 -15.28 -18.06 -4.44
C MET A 200 -15.06 -19.55 -4.14
N ARG A 201 -13.83 -19.93 -3.76
CA ARG A 201 -13.55 -21.32 -3.37
C ARG A 201 -14.28 -21.72 -2.09
N GLY A 202 -14.36 -20.84 -1.10
CA GLY A 202 -15.09 -21.09 0.15
C GLY A 202 -16.60 -21.30 -0.08
N VAL A 203 -17.22 -20.46 -0.90
CA VAL A 203 -18.65 -20.58 -1.26
C VAL A 203 -18.91 -21.91 -1.98
N GLU A 204 -18.06 -22.29 -2.93
CA GLU A 204 -18.18 -23.57 -3.64
C GLU A 204 -18.13 -24.78 -2.69
N LEU A 205 -17.27 -24.73 -1.67
CA LEU A 205 -17.13 -25.80 -0.67
C LEU A 205 -18.34 -25.90 0.27
N VAL A 206 -18.89 -24.77 0.72
CA VAL A 206 -19.97 -24.74 1.73
C VAL A 206 -21.36 -24.89 1.10
N SER A 207 -21.60 -24.24 -0.04
CA SER A 207 -22.93 -24.20 -0.66
C SER A 207 -23.09 -25.17 -1.83
N GLY A 208 -21.99 -25.75 -2.34
CA GLY A 208 -22.01 -26.52 -3.59
C GLY A 208 -22.27 -25.66 -4.84
N TRP A 209 -22.49 -24.35 -4.69
CA TRP A 209 -22.69 -23.42 -5.79
C TRP A 209 -21.33 -23.14 -6.45
N SER A 210 -21.12 -23.68 -7.65
CA SER A 210 -19.96 -23.35 -8.47
C SER A 210 -20.35 -22.31 -9.54
N PRO A 211 -19.93 -21.05 -9.41
CA PRO A 211 -20.07 -20.09 -10.51
C PRO A 211 -19.21 -20.50 -11.72
N ARG A 212 -18.17 -21.33 -11.52
CA ARG A 212 -17.37 -21.93 -12.61
C ARG A 212 -18.18 -22.90 -13.48
N GLY A 213 -19.18 -23.57 -12.93
CA GLY A 213 -20.04 -24.51 -13.65
C GLY A 213 -21.02 -23.82 -14.59
N GLN A 214 -21.61 -22.68 -14.22
CA GLN A 214 -22.69 -22.09 -15.01
C GLN A 214 -22.23 -21.49 -16.36
N TRP A 215 -21.01 -20.94 -16.45
CA TRP A 215 -20.43 -20.44 -17.71
C TRP A 215 -19.82 -21.54 -18.60
N SER A 216 -19.59 -22.74 -18.04
CA SER A 216 -19.04 -23.91 -18.74
C SER A 216 -20.10 -24.93 -19.14
N LEU A 217 -21.16 -25.08 -18.33
CA LEU A 217 -22.25 -26.04 -18.56
C LEU A 217 -23.19 -25.59 -19.70
N ASP A 218 -23.17 -24.30 -20.05
CA ASP A 218 -23.91 -23.78 -21.21
C ASP A 218 -23.16 -23.93 -22.55
N ARG A 219 -21.90 -24.41 -22.53
CA ARG A 219 -21.09 -24.62 -23.75
C ARG A 219 -20.63 -26.05 -24.03
N GLY A 220 -21.08 -27.06 -23.30
CA GLY A 220 -20.79 -28.43 -23.72
C GLY A 220 -21.16 -29.53 -22.73
N ARG A 221 -22.14 -30.33 -23.16
CA ARG A 221 -22.45 -31.70 -22.72
C ARG A 221 -23.09 -31.87 -21.34
N ARG A 222 -24.39 -32.19 -21.41
CA ARG A 222 -25.05 -33.23 -20.59
C ARG A 222 -24.08 -34.40 -20.41
N ILE A 223 -23.68 -34.69 -19.18
CA ILE A 223 -23.09 -35.98 -18.82
C ILE A 223 -24.26 -36.94 -18.60
N PRO A 224 -24.43 -38.00 -19.41
CA PRO A 224 -25.45 -39.00 -19.13
C PRO A 224 -24.94 -39.88 -17.99
N HIS A 225 -25.65 -39.88 -16.85
CA HIS A 225 -25.53 -40.94 -15.85
C HIS A 225 -26.05 -42.26 -16.44
N ARG A 226 -25.18 -43.05 -17.09
CA ARG A 226 -25.48 -44.44 -17.43
C ARG A 226 -24.22 -45.29 -17.39
N GLY A 227 -24.20 -46.27 -16.47
CA GLY A 227 -23.37 -47.47 -16.60
C GLY A 227 -22.27 -47.68 -15.57
N LEU A 228 -22.61 -47.76 -14.27
CA LEU A 228 -21.76 -48.43 -13.27
C LEU A 228 -22.44 -49.73 -12.82
N HIS A 229 -22.52 -50.69 -13.74
CA HIS A 229 -22.87 -52.08 -13.45
C HIS A 229 -22.07 -52.98 -14.39
N HIS A 230 -20.75 -53.07 -14.27
CA HIS A 230 -19.97 -54.18 -14.84
C HIS A 230 -18.50 -54.09 -14.41
N LEU A 231 -18.20 -54.34 -13.14
CA LEU A 231 -16.89 -54.87 -12.74
C LEU A 231 -17.08 -55.86 -11.59
N ARG A 232 -17.69 -57.00 -11.94
CA ARG A 232 -17.55 -58.26 -11.21
C ARG A 232 -16.39 -59.02 -11.85
N CYS A 233 -15.54 -59.57 -10.99
CA CYS A 233 -14.71 -60.74 -11.21
C CYS A 233 -13.63 -60.67 -12.31
N VAL A 234 -12.39 -60.43 -11.89
CA VAL A 234 -11.24 -61.21 -12.38
C VAL A 234 -10.43 -61.60 -11.16
N GLY A 235 -10.45 -62.89 -10.83
CA GLY A 235 -9.58 -63.49 -9.82
C GLY A 235 -8.56 -64.40 -10.49
N ARG A 236 -7.36 -64.44 -9.93
CA ARG A 236 -6.66 -65.64 -9.45
C ARG A 236 -5.33 -65.24 -8.83
#